data_AF-A0A9E0PJM3-F1
#
_entry.id   AF-A0A9E0PJM3-F1
#
_cell.length_a   1.000
_cell.length_b   1.000
_cell.length_c   1.000
_cell.angle_alpha   90.00
_cell.angle_beta   90.00
_cell.angle_gamma   90.00
#
_symmetry.space_group_name_H-M   'P 1'
#
loop_
_entity.id
_entity.type
_entity.pdbx_description
1 polymer ?
#
loop_
_entity_poly.entity_id
_entity_poly.type
_entity_poly.pdbx_seq_one_letter_code
_entity_poly.pdbx_strand_id
1 'polypeptide(L)'
;MHGEFISIWPELKTELWDPLAQIETAPDDLFCELFRAVSVAFKTNLSPEDLANILDDPVDARDAFYGLTSDSFASERALVFALEQILEALDDLVAEDLGSTYFVRLGEVIQKFSLRYELRSPCILCPTLPGIFSNLIRELRNHTNTDAHLSSLMDDFESSVRAIRTDSSTNHIKTCIQKQINLLEGLGGKLPTVSGNTLGAICGQANTWPHFQVKDAIKQLYGFACDYPGIRHGGTAANKLRELELRDVMAISILLAGFSPYLTDGLNYENLYGAAHV
;
A
#
# COMPACT_ATOMS: atom_id res chain seq x y z
N MET A 1 2.61 7.65 -7.89
CA MET A 1 3.06 7.45 -6.50
C MET A 1 3.78 6.13 -6.48
N HIS A 2 5.02 6.11 -6.01
CA HIS A 2 5.77 4.86 -5.89
C HIS A 2 5.32 4.07 -4.65
N GLY A 3 4.90 4.79 -3.61
CA GLY A 3 4.18 4.26 -2.43
C GLY A 3 5.07 3.54 -1.42
N GLU A 4 6.21 2.99 -1.85
CA GLU A 4 7.10 2.13 -1.07
C GLU A 4 8.58 2.42 -1.35
N PHE A 5 9.45 2.22 -0.35
CA PHE A 5 10.88 2.47 -0.44
C PHE A 5 11.57 1.51 -1.43
N ILE A 6 11.19 0.23 -1.45
CA ILE A 6 11.82 -0.77 -2.32
C ILE A 6 11.68 -0.39 -3.80
N SER A 7 10.57 0.24 -4.16
CA SER A 7 10.26 0.69 -5.52
C SER A 7 10.99 1.96 -5.95
N ILE A 8 11.64 2.66 -5.01
CA ILE A 8 12.44 3.87 -5.26
C ILE A 8 13.89 3.72 -4.78
N TRP A 9 14.34 2.49 -4.50
CA TRP A 9 15.69 2.26 -4.00
C TRP A 9 16.78 2.88 -4.90
N PRO A 10 16.71 2.76 -6.25
CA PRO A 10 17.67 3.41 -7.13
C PRO A 10 17.72 4.93 -6.97
N GLU A 11 16.57 5.56 -6.70
CA GLU A 11 16.43 7.00 -6.51
C GLU A 11 16.98 7.47 -5.16
N LEU A 12 17.04 6.60 -4.14
CA LEU A 12 17.63 6.94 -2.84
C LEU A 12 19.11 7.28 -2.95
N LYS A 13 19.81 6.78 -3.97
CA LYS A 13 21.20 7.18 -4.24
C LYS A 13 21.34 8.69 -4.34
N THR A 14 20.58 9.32 -5.23
CA THR A 14 20.72 10.76 -5.49
C THR A 14 20.02 11.61 -4.43
N GLU A 15 18.98 11.07 -3.79
CA GLU A 15 18.08 11.84 -2.92
C GLU A 15 18.44 11.74 -1.44
N LEU A 16 19.15 10.69 -1.03
CA LEU A 16 19.46 10.40 0.36
C LEU A 16 20.95 10.12 0.57
N TRP A 17 21.51 9.17 -0.17
CA TRP A 17 22.86 8.65 0.07
C TRP A 17 23.98 9.60 -0.39
N ASP A 18 23.90 10.13 -1.61
CA ASP A 18 24.87 11.07 -2.14
C ASP A 18 24.92 12.37 -1.31
N PRO A 19 23.78 12.98 -0.91
CA PRO A 19 23.80 14.13 0.01
C PRO A 19 24.47 13.85 1.35
N LEU A 20 24.30 12.65 1.93
CA LEU A 20 24.95 12.26 3.19
C LEU A 20 26.46 12.07 3.02
N ALA A 21 26.87 11.41 1.93
CA ALA A 21 28.29 11.19 1.63
C ALA A 21 29.06 12.46 1.26
N GLN A 22 28.37 13.55 0.93
CA GLN A 22 28.97 14.85 0.60
C GLN A 22 29.14 15.76 1.82
N ILE A 23 28.70 15.34 3.01
CA ILE A 23 28.92 16.08 4.25
C ILE A 23 30.43 16.09 4.54
N GLU A 24 30.99 17.26 4.83
CA GLU A 24 32.44 17.43 5.06
C GLU A 24 32.96 16.59 6.24
N THR A 25 32.11 16.35 7.24
CA THR A 25 32.40 15.53 8.42
C THR A 25 32.04 14.04 8.25
N ALA A 26 31.57 13.62 7.07
CA ALA A 26 31.24 12.21 6.83
C ALA A 26 32.51 11.34 6.97
N PRO A 27 32.46 10.26 7.78
CA PRO A 27 33.63 9.42 8.00
C PRO A 27 33.82 8.44 6.83
N ASP A 28 35.05 7.96 6.66
CA ASP A 28 35.39 7.04 5.57
C ASP A 28 34.59 5.73 5.66
N ASP A 29 34.28 5.25 6.87
CA ASP A 29 33.53 4.03 7.16
C ASP A 29 32.00 4.19 7.08
N LEU A 30 31.48 5.34 6.65
CA LEU A 30 30.04 5.59 6.50
C LEU A 30 29.33 4.46 5.73
N PHE A 31 29.87 4.08 4.58
CA PHE A 31 29.25 3.04 3.75
C PHE A 31 29.41 1.63 4.33
N CYS A 32 30.40 1.40 5.20
CA CYS A 32 30.49 0.16 5.97
C CYS A 32 29.30 0.04 6.93
N GLU A 33 29.01 1.11 7.68
CA GLU A 33 27.86 1.13 8.61
C GLU A 33 26.52 1.05 7.88
N LEU A 34 26.35 1.82 6.79
CA LEU A 34 25.14 1.77 5.98
C LEU A 34 24.90 0.38 5.36
N PHE A 35 25.94 -0.24 4.81
CA PHE A 35 25.83 -1.58 4.22
C PHE A 35 25.51 -2.63 5.30
N ARG A 36 26.16 -2.55 6.47
CA ARG A 36 25.85 -3.42 7.61
C ARG A 36 24.40 -3.28 8.05
N ALA A 37 23.92 -2.06 8.26
CA ALA A 37 22.55 -1.78 8.68
C ALA A 37 21.51 -2.30 7.67
N VAL A 38 21.78 -2.14 6.37
CA VAL A 38 20.87 -2.56 5.30
C VAL A 38 20.93 -4.06 5.00
N SER A 39 22.04 -4.74 5.32
CA SER A 39 22.21 -6.18 5.05
C SER A 39 21.15 -7.07 5.73
N VAL A 40 20.57 -6.62 6.86
CA VAL A 40 19.50 -7.32 7.58
C VAL A 40 18.20 -7.43 6.74
N ALA A 41 18.06 -6.58 5.72
CA ALA A 41 16.91 -6.57 4.83
C ALA A 41 17.09 -7.42 3.56
N PHE A 42 18.25 -8.06 3.37
CA PHE A 42 18.54 -8.79 2.15
C PHE A 42 17.67 -10.02 1.96
N LYS A 43 17.34 -10.29 0.70
CA LYS A 43 16.62 -11.50 0.29
C LYS A 43 17.43 -12.76 0.53
N THR A 44 18.74 -12.66 0.36
CA THR A 44 19.70 -13.73 0.61
C THR A 44 20.67 -13.24 1.67
N ASN A 45 20.71 -13.93 2.81
CA ASN A 45 21.64 -13.60 3.87
C ASN A 45 23.08 -13.83 3.41
N LEU A 46 23.93 -12.82 3.59
CA LEU A 46 25.37 -12.98 3.44
C LEU A 46 25.91 -13.85 4.59
N SER A 47 26.95 -14.64 4.30
CA SER A 47 27.68 -15.29 5.38
C SER A 47 28.43 -14.23 6.21
N PRO A 48 28.73 -14.50 7.50
CA PRO A 48 29.51 -13.57 8.31
C PRO A 48 30.88 -13.25 7.69
N GLU A 49 31.48 -14.20 6.97
CA GLU A 49 32.76 -14.03 6.28
C GLU A 49 32.62 -13.11 5.06
N ASP A 50 31.59 -13.31 4.23
CA ASP A 50 31.33 -12.45 3.07
C ASP A 50 31.01 -11.01 3.50
N LEU A 51 30.22 -10.86 4.58
CA LEU A 51 29.92 -9.55 5.12
C LEU A 51 31.19 -8.87 5.66
N ALA A 52 32.03 -9.57 6.41
CA ALA A 52 33.30 -9.02 6.91
C ALA A 52 34.22 -8.57 5.76
N ASN A 53 34.36 -9.40 4.72
CA ASN A 53 35.19 -9.07 3.55
C ASN A 53 34.76 -7.77 2.86
N ILE A 54 33.45 -7.51 2.76
CA ILE A 54 32.94 -6.26 2.18
C ILE A 54 33.19 -5.07 3.11
N LEU A 55 33.08 -5.27 4.43
CA LEU A 55 33.18 -4.20 5.41
C LEU A 55 34.62 -3.83 5.79
N ASP A 56 35.60 -4.66 5.42
CA ASP A 56 37.03 -4.43 5.67
C ASP A 56 37.61 -3.29 4.80
N ASP A 57 37.02 -2.99 3.64
CA ASP A 57 37.42 -1.88 2.77
C ASP A 57 36.23 -0.91 2.51
N PRO A 58 36.34 0.36 2.93
CA PRO A 58 35.31 1.37 2.66
C PRO A 58 34.92 1.55 1.19
N VAL A 59 35.85 1.34 0.26
CA VAL A 59 35.59 1.44 -1.18
C VAL A 59 34.70 0.29 -1.63
N ASP A 60 35.02 -0.93 -1.20
CA ASP A 60 34.23 -2.13 -1.52
C ASP A 60 32.83 -2.04 -0.90
N ALA A 61 32.72 -1.58 0.35
CA ALA A 61 31.43 -1.37 1.00
C ALA A 61 30.55 -0.35 0.24
N ARG A 62 31.15 0.75 -0.24
CA ARG A 62 30.44 1.76 -1.02
C ARG A 62 29.98 1.24 -2.38
N ASP A 63 30.86 0.55 -3.10
CA ASP A 63 30.52 -0.03 -4.41
C ASP A 63 29.46 -1.12 -4.27
N ALA A 64 29.55 -1.96 -3.24
CA ALA A 64 28.53 -2.96 -2.91
C ALA A 64 27.19 -2.30 -2.57
N PHE A 65 27.19 -1.25 -1.74
CA PHE A 65 25.98 -0.53 -1.35
C PHE A 65 25.27 0.10 -2.55
N TYR A 66 26.01 0.78 -3.43
CA TYR A 66 25.43 1.35 -4.65
C TYR A 66 25.08 0.32 -5.72
N GLY A 67 25.62 -0.91 -5.63
CA GLY A 67 25.25 -2.04 -6.47
C GLY A 67 23.90 -2.67 -6.08
N LEU A 68 23.34 -2.32 -4.92
CA LEU A 68 22.05 -2.83 -4.47
C LEU A 68 20.91 -2.33 -5.38
N THR A 69 19.96 -3.22 -5.67
CA THR A 69 18.76 -2.94 -6.46
C THR A 69 17.51 -3.30 -5.66
N SER A 70 16.32 -2.95 -6.17
CA SER A 70 15.06 -3.37 -5.55
C SER A 70 14.97 -4.88 -5.31
N ASP A 71 15.59 -5.71 -6.16
CA ASP A 71 15.60 -7.18 -6.05
C ASP A 71 16.56 -7.71 -4.97
N SER A 72 17.43 -6.86 -4.43
CA SER A 72 18.35 -7.22 -3.34
C SER A 72 17.61 -7.44 -2.01
N PHE A 73 16.43 -6.86 -1.84
CA PHE A 73 15.68 -6.86 -0.57
C PHE A 73 14.64 -7.97 -0.49
N ALA A 74 14.47 -8.53 0.71
CA ALA A 74 13.49 -9.58 0.97
C ALA A 74 12.05 -9.04 0.87
N SER A 75 11.81 -7.85 1.41
CA SER A 75 10.51 -7.20 1.45
C SER A 75 10.63 -5.72 1.78
N GLU A 76 9.59 -4.95 1.44
CA GLU A 76 9.43 -3.55 1.86
C GLU A 76 9.52 -3.39 3.38
N ARG A 77 8.94 -4.32 4.14
CA ARG A 77 8.99 -4.31 5.60
C ARG A 77 10.42 -4.41 6.12
N ALA A 78 11.20 -5.35 5.59
CA ALA A 78 12.57 -5.54 6.02
C ALA A 78 13.44 -4.31 5.70
N LEU A 79 13.21 -3.70 4.53
CA LEU A 79 13.88 -2.45 4.14
C LEU A 79 13.50 -1.28 5.05
N VAL A 80 12.22 -1.09 5.37
CA VAL A 80 11.78 -0.06 6.32
C VAL A 80 12.45 -0.21 7.66
N PHE A 81 12.48 -1.43 8.21
CA PHE A 81 13.17 -1.70 9.47
C PHE A 81 14.66 -1.35 9.39
N ALA A 82 15.34 -1.73 8.30
CA ALA A 82 16.73 -1.36 8.10
C ALA A 82 16.94 0.17 8.02
N LEU A 83 16.04 0.90 7.35
CA LEU A 83 16.10 2.37 7.30
C LEU A 83 15.92 2.99 8.70
N GLU A 84 15.03 2.46 9.54
CA GLU A 84 14.89 2.90 10.93
C GLU A 84 16.19 2.69 11.73
N GLN A 85 16.86 1.55 11.52
CA GLN A 85 18.13 1.21 12.19
C GLN A 85 19.33 2.01 11.70
N ILE A 86 19.26 2.63 10.52
CA ILE A 86 20.37 3.47 10.02
C ILE A 86 20.64 4.63 10.98
N LEU A 87 19.61 5.23 11.61
CA LEU A 87 19.87 6.34 12.53
C LEU A 87 20.78 5.93 13.68
N GLU A 88 20.56 4.75 14.27
CA GLU A 88 21.41 4.21 15.34
C GLU A 88 22.85 4.00 14.84
N ALA A 89 23.02 3.44 13.64
CA ALA A 89 24.33 3.24 13.04
C ALA A 89 25.07 4.57 12.73
N LEU A 90 24.32 5.64 12.41
CA LEU A 90 24.91 6.97 12.19
C LEU A 90 25.25 7.68 13.50
N ASP A 91 24.49 7.47 14.57
CA ASP A 91 24.78 8.04 15.89
C ASP A 91 26.05 7.46 16.52
N ASP A 92 26.43 6.23 16.15
CA ASP A 92 27.69 5.59 16.56
C ASP A 92 28.93 6.18 15.85
N LEU A 93 28.73 6.91 14.74
CA LEU A 93 29.81 7.57 14.01
C LEU A 93 30.16 8.93 14.63
N VAL A 94 31.44 9.31 14.60
CA VAL A 94 31.98 10.55 15.23
C VAL A 94 31.63 11.83 14.43
N ALA A 95 30.64 11.77 13.54
CA ALA A 95 30.28 12.87 12.64
C ALA A 95 29.13 13.71 13.20
N GLU A 96 29.42 14.98 13.49
CA GLU A 96 28.38 15.95 13.85
C GLU A 96 27.35 16.07 12.70
N ASP A 97 26.06 16.13 13.08
CA ASP A 97 24.90 16.35 12.20
C ASP A 97 24.55 15.27 11.17
N LEU A 98 25.20 14.09 11.20
CA LEU A 98 24.93 13.02 10.24
C LEU A 98 23.53 12.41 10.44
N GLY A 99 23.20 12.02 11.68
CA GLY A 99 21.88 11.48 12.02
C GLY A 99 20.74 12.49 11.82
N SER A 100 20.97 13.76 12.17
CA SER A 100 19.98 14.82 11.97
C SER A 100 19.73 15.10 10.48
N THR A 101 20.79 15.09 9.65
CA THR A 101 20.67 15.24 8.20
C THR A 101 19.96 14.04 7.58
N TYR A 102 20.27 12.82 8.00
CA TYR A 102 19.59 11.60 7.56
C TYR A 102 18.09 11.69 7.83
N PHE A 103 17.69 12.05 9.06
CA PHE A 103 16.28 12.18 9.44
C PHE A 103 15.54 13.19 8.56
N VAL A 104 16.10 14.38 8.36
CA VAL A 104 15.47 15.42 7.52
C VAL A 104 15.32 14.95 6.08
N ARG A 105 16.39 14.38 5.49
CA ARG A 105 16.39 13.90 4.10
C ARG A 105 15.42 12.75 3.89
N LEU A 106 15.35 11.81 4.83
CA LEU A 106 14.38 10.71 4.78
C LEU A 106 12.94 11.25 4.76
N GLY A 107 12.65 12.29 5.57
CA GLY A 107 11.38 12.99 5.54
C GLY A 107 11.07 13.65 4.19
N GLU A 108 12.06 14.30 3.57
CA GLU A 108 11.92 14.91 2.24
C GLU A 108 11.66 13.86 1.14
N VAL A 109 12.36 12.72 1.18
CA VAL A 109 12.15 11.59 0.28
C VAL A 109 10.72 11.07 0.38
N ILE A 110 10.22 10.85 1.60
CA ILE A 110 8.85 10.39 1.85
C ILE A 110 7.83 11.32 1.17
N GLN A 111 8.00 12.63 1.35
CA GLN A 111 7.11 13.62 0.75
C GLN A 111 7.25 13.64 -0.78
N LYS A 112 8.49 13.70 -1.29
CA LYS A 112 8.79 13.80 -2.72
C LYS A 112 8.22 12.64 -3.53
N PHE A 113 8.36 11.42 -3.03
CA PHE A 113 7.86 10.21 -3.73
C PHE A 113 6.45 9.80 -3.32
N SER A 114 5.82 10.56 -2.41
CA SER A 114 4.50 10.26 -1.83
C SER A 114 4.45 8.83 -1.29
N LEU A 115 5.43 8.50 -0.44
CA LEU A 115 5.51 7.20 0.20
C LEU A 115 4.42 7.06 1.27
N ARG A 116 4.08 5.82 1.63
CA ARG A 116 2.97 5.51 2.54
C ARG A 116 3.25 5.81 4.03
N TYR A 117 4.38 6.41 4.37
CA TYR A 117 4.85 6.56 5.74
C TYR A 117 4.82 8.02 6.24
N GLU A 118 4.74 8.18 7.55
CA GLU A 118 5.06 9.38 8.30
C GLU A 118 6.31 9.09 9.13
N LEU A 119 7.33 9.94 9.02
CA LEU A 119 8.54 9.82 9.82
C LEU A 119 8.36 10.47 11.19
N ARG A 120 8.63 9.72 12.26
CA ARG A 120 8.57 10.16 13.66
C ARG A 120 9.93 10.04 14.34
N SER A 121 10.20 10.91 15.31
CA SER A 121 11.43 10.88 16.10
C SER A 121 11.45 9.67 17.06
N PRO A 122 12.60 8.98 17.27
CA PRO A 122 13.92 9.30 16.72
C PRO A 122 14.09 8.94 15.24
N CYS A 123 13.58 7.81 14.74
CA CYS A 123 13.46 7.51 13.30
C CYS A 123 12.53 6.32 13.09
N ILE A 124 11.23 6.54 13.26
CA ILE A 124 10.18 5.51 13.13
C ILE A 124 9.29 5.86 11.93
N LEU A 125 9.17 4.94 10.99
CA LEU A 125 8.39 5.05 9.77
C LEU A 125 6.99 4.46 10.00
N CYS A 126 6.07 5.30 10.47
CA CYS A 126 4.70 4.90 10.74
C CYS A 126 3.85 4.88 9.45
N PRO A 127 3.18 3.77 9.11
CA PRO A 127 2.21 3.76 8.02
C PRO A 127 1.10 4.80 8.23
N THR A 128 0.73 5.49 7.16
CA THR A 128 -0.37 6.46 7.17
C THR A 128 -1.66 5.81 6.67
N LEU A 129 -2.81 6.29 7.16
CA LEU A 129 -4.11 5.79 6.71
C LEU A 129 -4.31 5.94 5.19
N PRO A 130 -4.00 7.09 4.54
CA PRO A 130 -4.05 7.20 3.09
C PRO A 130 -3.10 6.21 2.38
N GLY A 131 -1.92 5.97 2.96
CA GLY A 131 -0.94 5.01 2.46
C GLY A 131 -1.45 3.57 2.49
N ILE A 132 -2.07 3.15 3.60
CA ILE A 132 -2.70 1.83 3.75
C ILE A 132 -3.78 1.61 2.69
N PHE A 133 -4.68 2.59 2.50
CA PHE A 133 -5.73 2.45 1.49
C PHE A 133 -5.18 2.48 0.06
N SER A 134 -4.17 3.30 -0.23
CA SER A 134 -3.53 3.33 -1.54
C SER A 134 -2.88 1.98 -1.87
N ASN A 135 -2.22 1.36 -0.88
CA ASN A 135 -1.65 0.03 -1.03
C ASN A 135 -2.73 -1.04 -1.21
N LEU A 136 -3.82 -0.99 -0.43
CA LEU A 136 -4.96 -1.90 -0.59
C LEU A 136 -5.52 -1.88 -2.01
N ILE A 137 -5.75 -0.69 -2.59
CA ILE A 137 -6.27 -0.59 -3.96
C ILE A 137 -5.27 -1.14 -4.98
N ARG A 138 -3.96 -0.92 -4.79
CA ARG A 138 -2.91 -1.47 -5.65
C ARG A 138 -2.85 -3.00 -5.57
N GLU A 139 -2.90 -3.57 -4.36
CA GLU A 139 -2.90 -5.03 -4.16
C GLU A 139 -4.18 -5.67 -4.71
N LEU A 140 -5.33 -5.03 -4.53
CA LEU A 140 -6.57 -5.45 -5.19
C LEU A 140 -6.41 -5.47 -6.70
N ARG A 141 -5.79 -4.44 -7.29
CA ARG A 141 -5.55 -4.40 -8.74
C ARG A 141 -4.65 -5.56 -9.16
N ASN A 142 -3.52 -5.76 -8.49
CA ASN A 142 -2.60 -6.87 -8.75
C ASN A 142 -3.31 -8.23 -8.65
N HIS A 143 -4.11 -8.43 -7.61
CA HIS A 143 -4.89 -9.63 -7.40
C HIS A 143 -5.92 -9.84 -8.53
N THR A 144 -6.70 -8.81 -8.88
CA THR A 144 -7.68 -8.93 -9.97
C THR A 144 -7.05 -9.19 -11.34
N ASN A 145 -5.83 -8.72 -11.60
CA ASN A 145 -5.12 -8.99 -12.86
C ASN A 145 -4.78 -10.49 -13.05
N THR A 146 -4.85 -11.30 -11.99
CA THR A 146 -4.62 -12.76 -12.08
C THR A 146 -5.80 -13.54 -12.69
N ASP A 147 -6.97 -12.90 -12.81
CA ASP A 147 -8.19 -13.49 -13.38
C ASP A 147 -8.79 -12.54 -14.43
N ALA A 148 -8.98 -13.04 -15.65
CA ALA A 148 -9.45 -12.20 -16.77
C ALA A 148 -10.82 -11.54 -16.52
N HIS A 149 -11.73 -12.21 -15.80
CA HIS A 149 -13.03 -11.66 -15.48
C HIS A 149 -12.91 -10.57 -14.41
N LEU A 150 -12.16 -10.81 -13.33
CA LEU A 150 -11.94 -9.82 -12.28
C LEU A 150 -11.19 -8.59 -12.81
N SER A 151 -10.18 -8.78 -13.66
CA SER A 151 -9.46 -7.70 -14.31
C SER A 151 -10.42 -6.80 -15.10
N SER A 152 -11.34 -7.39 -15.88
CA SER A 152 -12.35 -6.64 -16.62
C SER A 152 -13.29 -5.87 -15.71
N LEU A 153 -13.71 -6.43 -14.57
CA LEU A 153 -14.55 -5.74 -13.59
C LEU A 153 -13.82 -4.57 -12.92
N MET A 154 -12.53 -4.74 -12.62
CA MET A 154 -11.69 -3.67 -12.08
C MET A 154 -11.50 -2.54 -13.09
N ASP A 155 -11.22 -2.86 -14.35
CA ASP A 155 -11.10 -1.89 -15.45
C ASP A 155 -12.39 -1.09 -15.67
N ASP A 156 -13.54 -1.76 -15.62
CA ASP A 156 -14.85 -1.13 -15.70
C ASP A 156 -15.08 -0.14 -14.55
N PHE A 157 -14.74 -0.55 -13.32
CA PHE A 157 -14.85 0.30 -12.14
C PHE A 157 -13.94 1.53 -12.25
N GLU A 158 -12.65 1.35 -12.51
CA GLU A 158 -11.72 2.47 -12.65
C GLU A 158 -12.12 3.42 -13.79
N SER A 159 -12.61 2.87 -14.90
CA SER A 159 -13.10 3.68 -16.02
C SER A 159 -14.33 4.51 -15.64
N SER A 160 -15.22 3.96 -14.82
CA SER A 160 -16.37 4.71 -14.30
C SER A 160 -15.96 5.82 -13.33
N VAL A 161 -14.93 5.61 -12.49
CA VAL A 161 -14.36 6.65 -11.63
C VAL A 161 -13.75 7.78 -12.48
N ARG A 162 -13.00 7.43 -13.54
CA ARG A 162 -12.45 8.41 -14.49
C ARG A 162 -13.55 9.21 -15.20
N ALA A 163 -14.66 8.57 -15.56
CA ALA A 163 -15.79 9.23 -16.21
C ALA A 163 -16.41 10.33 -15.35
N ILE A 164 -16.49 10.13 -14.02
CA ILE A 164 -17.03 11.13 -13.07
C ILE A 164 -16.26 12.46 -13.13
N ARG A 165 -14.94 12.41 -13.39
CA ARG A 165 -14.12 13.63 -13.53
C ARG A 165 -14.57 14.48 -14.72
N THR A 166 -15.00 13.83 -15.80
CA THR A 166 -15.42 14.51 -17.04
C THR A 166 -16.90 14.89 -16.99
N ASP A 167 -17.75 14.03 -16.45
CA ASP A 167 -19.16 14.27 -16.21
C ASP A 167 -19.59 13.69 -14.85
N SER A 168 -19.92 14.58 -13.92
CA SER A 168 -20.38 14.22 -12.57
C SER A 168 -21.91 14.06 -12.48
N SER A 169 -22.60 13.88 -13.61
CA SER A 169 -24.03 13.63 -13.64
C SER A 169 -24.45 12.41 -12.82
N THR A 170 -25.70 12.44 -12.34
CA THR A 170 -26.28 11.35 -11.55
C THR A 170 -26.16 9.99 -12.24
N ASN A 171 -26.21 9.94 -13.57
CA ASN A 171 -26.08 8.68 -14.32
C ASN A 171 -24.67 8.07 -14.21
N HIS A 172 -23.62 8.89 -14.28
CA HIS A 172 -22.25 8.41 -14.10
C HIS A 172 -21.96 8.01 -12.65
N ILE A 173 -22.53 8.75 -11.68
CA ILE A 173 -22.47 8.37 -10.26
C ILE A 173 -23.11 6.98 -10.03
N LYS A 174 -24.34 6.77 -10.54
CA LYS A 174 -25.03 5.47 -10.46
C LYS A 174 -24.23 4.35 -11.10
N THR A 175 -23.69 4.60 -12.28
CA THR A 175 -22.86 3.64 -13.02
C THR A 175 -21.62 3.27 -12.22
N CYS A 176 -20.95 4.24 -11.59
CA CYS A 176 -19.76 3.99 -10.77
C CYS A 176 -20.08 3.10 -9.57
N ILE A 177 -21.18 3.37 -8.86
CA ILE A 177 -21.64 2.53 -7.74
C ILE A 177 -21.98 1.13 -8.25
N GLN A 178 -22.67 1.01 -9.39
CA GLN A 178 -23.00 -0.28 -9.98
C GLN A 178 -21.74 -1.11 -10.30
N LYS A 179 -20.74 -0.51 -10.96
CA LYS A 179 -19.49 -1.21 -11.32
C LYS A 179 -18.70 -1.66 -10.09
N GLN A 180 -18.69 -0.85 -9.03
CA GLN A 180 -18.11 -1.24 -7.75
C GLN A 180 -18.80 -2.48 -7.16
N ILE A 181 -20.14 -2.51 -7.14
CA ILE A 181 -20.87 -3.67 -6.63
C ILE A 181 -20.57 -4.93 -7.47
N ASN A 182 -20.53 -4.80 -8.80
CA ASN A 182 -20.20 -5.92 -9.66
C ASN A 182 -18.80 -6.48 -9.36
N LEU A 183 -17.81 -5.60 -9.13
CA LEU A 183 -16.47 -6.01 -8.73
C LEU A 183 -16.48 -6.77 -7.38
N LEU A 184 -17.23 -6.28 -6.39
CA LEU A 184 -17.36 -6.95 -5.09
C LEU A 184 -18.04 -8.31 -5.19
N GLU A 185 -19.04 -8.45 -6.06
CA GLU A 185 -19.67 -9.74 -6.37
C GLU A 185 -18.69 -10.69 -7.05
N GLY A 186 -17.89 -10.18 -8.00
CA GLY A 186 -16.84 -10.94 -8.65
C GLY A 186 -15.81 -11.47 -7.63
N LEU A 187 -15.29 -10.60 -6.77
CA LEU A 187 -14.33 -10.96 -5.72
C LEU A 187 -14.93 -12.02 -4.77
N GLY A 188 -16.06 -11.72 -4.16
CA GLY A 188 -16.69 -12.61 -3.18
C GLY A 188 -17.17 -13.94 -3.78
N GLY A 189 -17.56 -13.96 -5.06
CA GLY A 189 -17.96 -15.17 -5.78
C GLY A 189 -16.82 -16.17 -6.00
N LYS A 190 -15.56 -15.75 -5.80
CA LYS A 190 -14.39 -16.65 -5.86
C LYS A 190 -14.09 -17.32 -4.52
N LEU A 191 -14.74 -16.94 -3.43
CA LEU A 191 -14.53 -17.58 -2.13
C LEU A 191 -15.00 -19.05 -2.17
N PRO A 192 -14.24 -20.01 -1.60
CA PRO A 192 -14.54 -21.44 -1.72
C PRO A 192 -15.91 -21.86 -1.19
N THR A 193 -16.47 -21.11 -0.23
CA THR A 193 -17.74 -21.40 0.44
C THR A 193 -18.96 -20.77 -0.23
N VAL A 194 -18.74 -19.99 -1.30
CA VAL A 194 -19.77 -19.16 -1.93
C VAL A 194 -20.25 -19.82 -3.22
N SER A 195 -21.57 -19.90 -3.36
CA SER A 195 -22.28 -20.38 -4.56
C SER A 195 -23.29 -19.36 -5.10
N GLY A 196 -23.52 -18.27 -4.37
CA GLY A 196 -24.44 -17.21 -4.73
C GLY A 196 -23.78 -16.18 -5.66
N ASN A 197 -24.58 -15.62 -6.57
CA ASN A 197 -24.11 -14.64 -7.56
C ASN A 197 -24.45 -13.19 -7.18
N THR A 198 -25.01 -12.96 -5.99
CA THR A 198 -25.36 -11.62 -5.51
C THR A 198 -24.62 -11.29 -4.22
N LEU A 199 -24.23 -10.04 -4.03
CA LEU A 199 -23.45 -9.61 -2.85
C LEU A 199 -24.18 -9.97 -1.55
N GLY A 200 -25.51 -9.86 -1.52
CA GLY A 200 -26.32 -10.27 -0.38
C GLY A 200 -26.25 -11.77 -0.08
N ALA A 201 -26.26 -12.64 -1.10
CA ALA A 201 -26.11 -14.08 -0.96
C ALA A 201 -24.68 -14.46 -0.55
N ILE A 202 -23.68 -13.83 -1.19
CA ILE A 202 -22.26 -13.95 -0.86
C ILE A 202 -22.04 -13.63 0.62
N CYS A 203 -22.59 -12.52 1.12
CA CYS A 203 -22.48 -12.17 2.54
C CYS A 203 -23.07 -13.22 3.48
N GLY A 204 -24.11 -13.94 3.05
CA GLY A 204 -24.70 -15.03 3.82
C GLY A 204 -23.87 -16.30 3.86
N GLN A 205 -22.95 -16.48 2.91
CA GLN A 205 -22.15 -17.69 2.71
C GLN A 205 -20.67 -17.51 3.09
N ALA A 206 -20.14 -16.29 2.95
CA ALA A 206 -18.79 -15.94 3.37
C ALA A 206 -18.66 -16.10 4.89
N ASN A 207 -17.64 -16.83 5.32
CA ASN A 207 -17.33 -17.11 6.74
C ASN A 207 -16.16 -16.25 7.28
N THR A 208 -15.90 -15.11 6.65
CA THR A 208 -14.77 -14.21 6.92
C THR A 208 -15.12 -13.04 7.85
N TRP A 209 -16.39 -12.90 8.21
CA TRP A 209 -16.89 -11.74 8.96
C TRP A 209 -16.44 -11.76 10.42
N PRO A 210 -15.89 -10.66 10.95
CA PRO A 210 -15.50 -10.59 12.37
C PRO A 210 -16.71 -10.45 13.30
N HIS A 211 -17.84 -9.95 12.78
CA HIS A 211 -19.07 -9.77 13.56
C HIS A 211 -20.29 -9.69 12.64
N PHE A 212 -21.47 -10.09 13.14
CA PHE A 212 -22.70 -10.10 12.33
C PHE A 212 -23.15 -8.69 11.91
N GLN A 213 -22.89 -7.65 12.71
CA GLN A 213 -23.23 -6.27 12.34
C GLN A 213 -22.38 -5.74 11.20
N VAL A 214 -21.11 -6.18 11.09
CA VAL A 214 -20.24 -5.83 9.95
C VAL A 214 -20.81 -6.45 8.67
N LYS A 215 -21.20 -7.73 8.73
CA LYS A 215 -21.91 -8.41 7.63
C LYS A 215 -23.23 -7.71 7.28
N ASP A 216 -24.02 -7.32 8.26
CA ASP A 216 -25.30 -6.66 7.99
C ASP A 216 -25.11 -5.25 7.42
N ALA A 217 -24.08 -4.52 7.81
CA ALA A 217 -23.77 -3.20 7.25
C ALA A 217 -23.55 -3.25 5.73
N ILE A 218 -22.72 -4.18 5.23
CA ILE A 218 -22.53 -4.34 3.78
C ILE A 218 -23.83 -4.80 3.09
N LYS A 219 -24.64 -5.65 3.72
CA LYS A 219 -25.95 -6.04 3.17
C LYS A 219 -26.92 -4.87 3.07
N GLN A 220 -26.92 -3.94 4.02
CA GLN A 220 -27.76 -2.74 3.96
C GLN A 220 -27.30 -1.78 2.87
N LEU A 221 -26.00 -1.57 2.73
CA LEU A 221 -25.42 -0.77 1.65
C LEU A 221 -25.67 -1.41 0.27
N TYR A 222 -25.62 -2.75 0.20
CA TYR A 222 -26.04 -3.49 -0.99
C TYR A 222 -27.53 -3.31 -1.30
N GLY A 223 -28.39 -3.34 -0.27
CA GLY A 223 -29.82 -3.05 -0.38
C GLY A 223 -30.08 -1.66 -0.98
N PHE A 224 -29.32 -0.64 -0.56
CA PHE A 224 -29.36 0.68 -1.19
C PHE A 224 -29.07 0.64 -2.70
N ALA A 225 -28.06 -0.11 -3.14
CA ALA A 225 -27.74 -0.25 -4.57
C ALA A 225 -28.83 -1.01 -5.37
N CYS A 226 -29.63 -1.83 -4.70
CA CYS A 226 -30.77 -2.53 -5.31
C CYS A 226 -32.02 -1.65 -5.38
N ASP A 227 -32.30 -0.91 -4.30
CA ASP A 227 -33.54 -0.16 -4.13
C ASP A 227 -33.48 1.24 -4.74
N TYR A 228 -32.31 1.87 -4.80
CA TYR A 228 -32.18 3.20 -5.39
C TYR A 228 -32.38 3.14 -6.92
N PRO A 229 -33.28 3.96 -7.51
CA PRO A 229 -33.63 3.86 -8.92
C PRO A 229 -32.45 4.04 -9.89
N GLY A 230 -32.21 3.02 -10.71
CA GLY A 230 -31.25 3.07 -11.81
C GLY A 230 -29.78 2.88 -11.42
N ILE A 231 -29.48 2.33 -10.23
CA ILE A 231 -28.12 1.84 -9.92
C ILE A 231 -27.93 0.46 -10.53
N ARG A 232 -28.64 -0.57 -10.05
CA ARG A 232 -28.54 -1.93 -10.60
C ARG A 232 -29.71 -2.34 -11.48
N HIS A 233 -30.91 -2.03 -11.02
CA HIS A 233 -32.18 -2.40 -11.64
C HIS A 233 -33.11 -1.17 -11.62
N GLY A 234 -34.37 -1.33 -12.04
CA GLY A 234 -35.35 -0.22 -12.00
C GLY A 234 -35.49 0.44 -10.63
N GLY A 235 -35.23 -0.31 -9.54
CA GLY A 235 -35.33 0.14 -8.16
C GLY A 235 -36.75 0.49 -7.74
N THR A 236 -36.88 1.15 -6.59
CA THR A 236 -38.17 1.61 -6.05
C THR A 236 -38.18 3.13 -6.01
N ALA A 237 -38.93 3.76 -6.91
CA ALA A 237 -38.96 5.22 -7.04
C ALA A 237 -39.29 5.96 -5.73
N ALA A 238 -40.16 5.36 -4.90
CA ALA A 238 -40.55 5.91 -3.60
C ALA A 238 -39.40 5.93 -2.56
N ASN A 239 -38.37 5.09 -2.73
CA ASN A 239 -37.23 5.02 -1.80
C ASN A 239 -36.18 6.11 -2.08
N LYS A 240 -36.33 6.88 -3.16
CA LYS A 240 -35.42 7.97 -3.51
C LYS A 240 -35.73 9.21 -2.67
N LEU A 241 -34.85 9.52 -1.73
CA LEU A 241 -34.97 10.73 -0.90
C LEU A 241 -34.42 11.99 -1.60
N ARG A 242 -33.36 11.85 -2.40
CA ARG A 242 -32.75 12.93 -3.21
C ARG A 242 -31.93 12.35 -4.36
N GLU A 243 -31.47 13.21 -5.28
CA GLU A 243 -30.46 12.85 -6.28
C GLU A 243 -29.12 12.51 -5.62
N LEU A 244 -28.34 11.64 -6.27
CA LEU A 244 -26.98 11.33 -5.86
C LEU A 244 -26.02 12.44 -6.27
N GLU A 245 -25.06 12.69 -5.40
CA GLU A 245 -24.02 13.70 -5.54
C GLU A 245 -22.64 13.05 -5.37
N LEU A 246 -21.57 13.79 -5.68
CA LEU A 246 -20.19 13.29 -5.59
C LEU A 246 -19.83 12.74 -4.19
N ARG A 247 -20.38 13.34 -3.13
CA ARG A 247 -20.20 12.85 -1.75
C ARG A 247 -20.71 11.42 -1.55
N ASP A 248 -21.73 11.00 -2.29
CA ASP A 248 -22.30 9.66 -2.18
C ASP A 248 -21.38 8.63 -2.80
N VAL A 249 -20.71 8.94 -3.93
CA VAL A 249 -19.68 8.06 -4.49
C VAL A 249 -18.52 7.90 -3.51
N MET A 250 -18.05 9.00 -2.91
CA MET A 250 -16.98 8.93 -1.91
C MET A 250 -17.38 8.08 -0.70
N ALA A 251 -18.60 8.28 -0.17
CA ALA A 251 -19.09 7.53 0.97
C ALA A 251 -19.30 6.05 0.65
N ILE A 252 -19.92 5.73 -0.49
CA ILE A 252 -20.21 4.35 -0.91
C ILE A 252 -18.93 3.61 -1.29
N SER A 253 -17.86 4.31 -1.70
CA SER A 253 -16.58 3.68 -2.01
C SER A 253 -15.91 2.94 -0.84
N ILE A 254 -16.40 3.15 0.39
CA ILE A 254 -16.06 2.32 1.53
C ILE A 254 -16.42 0.84 1.31
N LEU A 255 -17.37 0.52 0.42
CA LEU A 255 -17.69 -0.85 0.06
C LEU A 255 -16.48 -1.58 -0.54
N LEU A 256 -15.71 -0.90 -1.39
CA LEU A 256 -14.50 -1.48 -1.96
C LEU A 256 -13.36 -1.47 -0.95
N ALA A 257 -13.02 -0.29 -0.40
CA ALA A 257 -11.85 -0.14 0.45
C ALA A 257 -12.01 -0.74 1.85
N GLY A 258 -13.23 -0.79 2.38
CA GLY A 258 -13.50 -1.25 3.75
C GLY A 258 -13.92 -2.71 3.86
N PHE A 259 -14.50 -3.30 2.81
CA PHE A 259 -15.05 -4.67 2.88
C PHE A 259 -14.38 -5.69 1.96
N SER A 260 -13.57 -5.27 0.99
CA SER A 260 -12.79 -6.21 0.19
C SER A 260 -11.89 -7.15 1.02
N PRO A 261 -11.34 -6.77 2.19
CA PRO A 261 -10.62 -7.71 3.06
C PRO A 261 -11.44 -8.93 3.52
N TYR A 262 -12.77 -8.84 3.50
CA TYR A 262 -13.64 -9.97 3.85
C TYR A 262 -14.13 -10.75 2.62
N LEU A 263 -13.86 -10.25 1.41
CA LEU A 263 -14.42 -10.78 0.17
C LEU A 263 -13.37 -11.41 -0.75
N THR A 264 -12.11 -11.46 -0.33
CA THR A 264 -11.05 -12.21 -1.03
C THR A 264 -9.99 -12.70 -0.05
N ASP A 265 -9.48 -13.90 -0.30
CA ASP A 265 -8.32 -14.46 0.40
C ASP A 265 -6.99 -14.12 -0.29
N GLY A 266 -7.04 -13.37 -1.40
CA GLY A 266 -5.88 -13.04 -2.22
C GLY A 266 -5.05 -11.85 -1.75
N LEU A 267 -5.39 -11.24 -0.61
CA LEU A 267 -4.69 -10.09 -0.05
C LEU A 267 -3.85 -10.51 1.16
N ASN A 268 -2.60 -10.05 1.22
CA ASN A 268 -1.74 -10.22 2.39
C ASN A 268 -1.84 -8.98 3.29
N TYR A 269 -2.57 -9.09 4.40
CA TYR A 269 -2.83 -7.97 5.32
C TYR A 269 -1.61 -7.51 6.12
N GLU A 270 -0.63 -8.39 6.34
CA GLU A 270 0.64 -8.01 6.99
C GLU A 270 1.44 -7.06 6.09
N ASN A 271 1.43 -7.32 4.77
CA ASN A 271 2.06 -6.44 3.78
C ASN A 271 1.31 -5.11 3.60
N LEU A 272 0.00 -5.10 3.83
CA LEU A 272 -0.85 -3.91 3.74
C LEU A 272 -0.63 -2.94 4.90
N TYR A 273 -0.52 -3.46 6.13
CA TYR A 273 -0.37 -2.64 7.34
C TYR A 273 1.09 -2.41 7.73
N GLY A 274 2.03 -3.25 7.30
CA GLY A 274 3.45 -3.14 7.68
C GLY A 274 3.74 -3.40 9.17
N ALA A 275 2.76 -3.84 9.96
CA ALA A 275 2.90 -3.97 11.41
C ALA A 275 3.47 -5.34 11.83
N ALA A 276 4.59 -5.32 12.53
CA ALA A 276 4.75 -5.96 13.84
C ALA A 276 6.14 -5.61 14.39
N HIS A 277 6.22 -4.66 15.34
CA HIS A 277 7.29 -4.70 16.31
C HIS A 277 7.02 -5.90 17.23
N VAL A 278 7.99 -6.79 17.35
CA VAL A 278 8.20 -7.61 18.54
C VAL A 278 9.50 -7.14 19.15
#